data_AF-A0A1Q3CQL3-F1
#
_entry.id   AF-A0A1Q3CQL3-F1
#
_cell.length_a   1.000
_cell.length_b   1.000
_cell.length_c   1.000
_cell.angle_alpha   90.00
_cell.angle_beta   90.00
_cell.angle_gamma   90.00
#
_symmetry.space_group_name_H-M   'P 1'
#
loop_
_entity.id
_entity.type
_entity.pdbx_description
1 polymer ?
#
loop_
_entity_poly.entity_id
_entity_poly.type
_entity_poly.pdbx_seq_one_letter_code
_entity_poly.pdbx_strand_id
1 'polypeptide(L)'
;MGKWRKPCEDAIKLNIDGSTSDGMFTRGGIFCNSFGHIILAYSKFYDMGTNNTAESRALFDGINFVIQQGYSKIEVECDSKVIIDCHVEYQSFSLILLL
;
A
#
# COMPACT_ATOMS: atom_id res chain seq x y z
N MET A 1 -4.71 9.18 -15.15
CA MET A 1 -3.41 8.86 -14.55
C MET A 1 -2.96 10.06 -13.73
N GLY A 2 -2.91 9.92 -12.41
CA GLY A 2 -2.40 10.94 -11.51
C GLY A 2 -0.88 11.11 -11.69
N LYS A 3 -0.36 12.32 -11.44
CA LYS A 3 1.09 12.53 -11.38
C LYS A 3 1.59 11.99 -10.05
N TRP A 4 2.55 11.06 -10.08
CA TRP A 4 3.24 10.60 -8.89
C TRP A 4 3.77 11.79 -8.09
N ARG A 5 3.41 11.85 -6.80
CA ARG A 5 3.90 12.86 -5.87
C ARG A 5 4.92 12.26 -4.92
N LYS A 6 6.04 12.97 -4.81
CA LYS A 6 7.10 12.71 -3.82
C LYS A 6 6.49 12.78 -2.41
N PRO A 7 6.72 11.78 -1.54
CA PRO A 7 6.24 11.86 -0.16
C PRO A 7 6.98 12.92 0.64
N CYS A 8 6.42 13.31 1.78
CA CYS A 8 7.13 14.14 2.76
C CYS A 8 8.50 13.56 3.13
N GLU A 9 9.47 14.41 3.49
CA GLU A 9 10.85 13.99 3.75
C GLU A 9 10.99 12.93 4.85
N ASP A 10 10.05 12.90 5.79
CA ASP A 10 9.94 11.98 6.92
C ASP A 10 9.03 10.75 6.65
N ALA A 11 8.55 10.58 5.42
CA ALA A 11 7.63 9.52 5.04
C ALA A 11 8.22 8.60 3.95
N ILE A 12 7.75 7.36 3.96
CA ILE A 12 7.88 6.45 2.83
C ILE A 12 6.54 6.37 2.10
N LYS A 13 6.59 6.27 0.78
CA LYS A 13 5.40 6.11 -0.05
C LYS A 13 5.21 4.65 -0.39
N LEU A 14 4.02 4.12 -0.16
CA LEU A 14 3.61 2.79 -0.57
C LEU A 14 2.54 2.92 -1.65
N ASN A 15 2.90 2.52 -2.86
CA ASN A 15 1.92 2.33 -3.93
C ASN A 15 1.52 0.85 -3.92
N ILE A 16 0.23 0.56 -3.77
CA ILE A 16 -0.30 -0.81 -3.85
C ILE A 16 -1.13 -1.01 -5.11
N ASP A 17 -1.17 -2.25 -5.57
CA ASP A 17 -2.03 -2.69 -6.67
C ASP A 17 -2.42 -4.17 -6.44
N GLY A 18 -3.69 -4.47 -6.65
CA GLY A 18 -4.29 -5.78 -6.57
C GLY A 18 -4.89 -6.16 -7.92
N SER A 19 -4.71 -7.41 -8.34
CA SER A 19 -5.31 -7.90 -9.57
C SER A 19 -5.98 -9.25 -9.36
N THR A 20 -7.04 -9.51 -10.11
CA THR A 20 -7.79 -10.78 -10.06
C THR A 20 -7.91 -11.38 -11.45
N SER A 21 -7.67 -12.69 -11.58
CA SER A 21 -7.95 -13.47 -12.79
C SER A 21 -8.47 -14.85 -12.40
N ASP A 22 -9.54 -15.30 -13.04
CA ASP A 22 -10.15 -16.62 -12.83
C ASP A 22 -10.42 -16.97 -11.35
N GLY A 23 -10.82 -15.96 -10.57
CA GLY A 23 -11.09 -16.08 -9.14
C GLY A 23 -9.85 -16.06 -8.24
N MET A 24 -8.64 -16.21 -8.79
CA MET A 24 -7.37 -16.04 -8.06
C MET A 24 -6.99 -14.58 -8.02
N PHE A 25 -6.29 -14.16 -6.97
CA PHE A 25 -5.81 -12.78 -6.88
C PHE A 25 -4.32 -12.67 -6.57
N THR A 26 -3.72 -11.66 -7.17
CA THR A 26 -2.38 -11.19 -6.88
C THR A 26 -2.46 -9.86 -6.16
N ARG A 27 -1.42 -9.58 -5.39
CA ARG A 27 -1.24 -8.28 -4.77
C ARG A 27 0.22 -7.92 -4.74
N GLY A 28 0.51 -6.63 -4.81
CA GLY A 28 1.85 -6.13 -4.66
C GLY A 28 1.87 -4.71 -4.13
N GLY A 29 3.09 -4.28 -3.88
CA GLY A 29 3.34 -2.89 -3.56
C GLY A 29 4.79 -2.53 -3.76
N ILE A 30 5.01 -1.24 -4.00
CA ILE A 30 6.32 -0.64 -4.16
C ILE A 30 6.47 0.44 -3.10
N PHE A 31 7.56 0.35 -2.35
CA PHE A 31 7.99 1.37 -1.42
C PHE A 31 9.00 2.29 -2.08
N CYS A 32 8.70 3.59 -2.06
CA CYS A 32 9.60 4.64 -2.49
C CYS A 32 9.99 5.53 -1.31
N ASN A 33 11.27 5.84 -1.18
CA ASN A 33 11.72 6.84 -0.21
C ASN A 33 11.40 8.26 -0.69
N SER A 34 11.67 9.24 0.17
CA SER A 34 11.51 10.65 -0.17
C SER A 34 12.33 11.05 -1.39
N PHE A 35 13.49 10.47 -1.69
CA PHE A 35 14.25 10.78 -2.92
C PHE A 35 13.62 10.24 -4.22
N GLY A 36 12.52 9.48 -4.13
CA GLY A 36 11.89 8.82 -5.28
C GLY A 36 12.57 7.52 -5.68
N HIS A 37 13.50 7.01 -4.86
CA HIS A 37 14.12 5.71 -5.09
C HIS A 37 13.22 4.60 -4.56
N ILE A 38 13.06 3.55 -5.36
CA ILE A 38 12.45 2.30 -4.90
C ILE A 38 13.39 1.66 -3.88
N ILE A 39 12.89 1.45 -2.67
CA ILE A 39 13.64 0.81 -1.58
C ILE A 39 13.23 -0.65 -1.37
N LEU A 40 12.00 -1.00 -1.77
CA LEU A 40 11.50 -2.37 -1.74
C LEU A 40 10.33 -2.52 -2.71
N ALA A 41 10.20 -3.70 -3.31
CA ALA A 41 8.98 -4.16 -3.97
C ALA A 41 8.60 -5.55 -3.44
N TYR A 42 7.29 -5.81 -3.35
CA TYR A 42 6.77 -7.13 -2.99
C TYR A 42 5.63 -7.53 -3.91
N SER A 43 5.47 -8.85 -4.06
CA SER A 43 4.33 -9.47 -4.74
C SER A 43 4.00 -10.77 -4.03
N LYS A 44 2.70 -11.06 -3.85
CA LYS A 44 2.24 -12.34 -3.32
C LYS A 44 1.02 -12.85 -4.08
N PHE A 45 0.95 -14.16 -4.26
CA PHE A 45 -0.18 -14.90 -4.82
C PHE A 45 -0.99 -15.57 -3.71
N TYR A 46 -2.32 -15.54 -3.82
CA TYR A 46 -3.23 -16.22 -2.90
C TYR A 46 -4.39 -16.90 -3.64
N ASP A 47 -5.13 -17.73 -2.90
CA ASP A 47 -6.35 -18.44 -3.34
C ASP A 47 -7.51 -17.48 -3.64
N MET A 48 -8.71 -18.04 -3.78
CA MET A 48 -9.93 -17.33 -4.17
C MET A 48 -10.20 -16.04 -3.38
N GLY A 49 -10.47 -14.95 -4.08
CA GLY A 49 -10.80 -13.66 -3.48
C GLY A 49 -11.39 -12.65 -4.45
N THR A 50 -11.70 -11.46 -3.93
CA THR A 50 -12.22 -10.33 -4.74
C THR A 50 -11.13 -9.28 -4.93
N ASN A 51 -11.33 -8.34 -5.87
CA ASN A 51 -10.40 -7.23 -6.07
C ASN A 51 -10.20 -6.41 -4.78
N ASN A 52 -11.29 -6.15 -4.05
CA ASN A 52 -11.22 -5.46 -2.75
C ASN A 52 -10.41 -6.27 -1.72
N THR A 53 -10.53 -7.59 -1.73
CA THR A 53 -9.71 -8.46 -0.86
C THR A 53 -8.23 -8.38 -1.23
N ALA A 54 -7.91 -8.34 -2.53
CA ALA A 54 -6.55 -8.21 -3.01
C ALA A 54 -5.90 -6.91 -2.53
N GLU A 55 -6.59 -5.79 -2.76
CA GLU A 55 -6.17 -4.44 -2.36
C GLU A 55 -6.04 -4.29 -0.84
N SER A 56 -7.05 -4.71 -0.07
CA SER A 56 -6.98 -4.67 1.41
C SER A 56 -5.81 -5.48 1.94
N ARG A 57 -5.50 -6.61 1.31
CA ARG A 57 -4.40 -7.47 1.75
C ARG A 57 -3.04 -6.94 1.28
N ALA A 58 -3.00 -6.19 0.18
CA ALA A 58 -1.83 -5.46 -0.28
C ALA A 58 -1.46 -4.39 0.76
N LEU A 59 -2.46 -3.62 1.19
CA LEU A 59 -2.31 -2.62 2.25
C LEU A 59 -1.83 -3.23 3.57
N PHE A 60 -2.48 -4.32 4.01
CA PHE A 60 -2.12 -4.98 5.28
C PHE A 60 -0.67 -5.47 5.29
N ASP A 61 -0.24 -6.14 4.22
CA ASP A 61 1.15 -6.59 4.10
C ASP A 61 2.13 -5.42 4.12
N GLY A 62 1.78 -4.32 3.44
CA GLY A 62 2.60 -3.12 3.39
C GLY A 62 2.73 -2.43 4.74
N ILE A 63 1.62 -2.25 5.46
CA ILE A 63 1.62 -1.68 6.83
C ILE A 63 2.44 -2.54 7.79
N ASN A 64 2.25 -3.86 7.75
CA ASN A 64 3.00 -4.75 8.63
C ASN A 64 4.52 -4.69 8.35
N PHE A 65 4.92 -4.57 7.07
CA PHE A 65 6.32 -4.38 6.71
C PHE A 65 6.91 -3.10 7.31
N VAL A 66 6.23 -1.95 7.15
CA VAL A 66 6.80 -0.66 7.59
C VAL A 66 6.92 -0.56 9.11
N ILE A 67 5.98 -1.16 9.85
CA ILE A 67 6.05 -1.27 11.31
C ILE A 67 7.28 -2.10 11.72
N GLN A 68 7.51 -3.25 11.07
CA GLN A 68 8.67 -4.09 11.36
C GLN A 68 10.01 -3.42 11.05
N GLN A 69 10.04 -2.48 10.11
CA GLN A 69 11.23 -1.68 9.77
C GLN A 69 11.39 -0.42 10.64
N GLY A 70 10.46 -0.14 11.55
CA GLY A 70 10.53 1.01 12.46
C GLY A 70 10.16 2.35 11.84
N TYR A 71 9.46 2.37 10.69
CA TYR A 71 8.92 3.60 10.14
C TYR A 71 7.71 4.08 10.95
N SER A 72 7.63 5.38 11.18
CA SER A 72 6.55 6.03 11.94
C SER A 72 5.49 6.70 11.08
N LYS A 73 5.76 6.86 9.77
CA LYS A 73 4.88 7.57 8.82
C LYS A 73 4.93 6.94 7.43
N ILE A 74 3.76 6.73 6.84
CA ILE A 74 3.60 6.26 5.47
C ILE A 74 2.55 7.08 4.73
N GLU A 75 2.79 7.29 3.45
CA GLU A 75 1.78 7.74 2.50
C GLU A 75 1.40 6.56 1.62
N VAL A 76 0.11 6.24 1.55
CA VAL A 76 -0.38 5.13 0.71
C VAL A 76 -1.11 5.70 -0.50
N GLU A 77 -0.75 5.21 -1.70
CA GLU A 77 -1.46 5.47 -2.95
C GLU A 77 -2.04 4.14 -3.46
N CYS A 78 -3.35 4.10 -3.72
CA CYS A 78 -4.04 2.98 -4.34
C CYS A 78 -5.16 3.51 -5.22
N ASP A 79 -5.56 2.77 -6.25
CA ASP A 79 -6.68 3.16 -7.12
C ASP A 79 -8.05 2.68 -6.61
N SER A 80 -8.08 1.89 -5.54
CA SER A 80 -9.30 1.36 -4.93
C SER A 80 -9.97 2.37 -4.00
N LYS A 81 -11.04 3.00 -4.49
CA LYS A 81 -11.85 3.93 -3.69
C LYS A 81 -12.36 3.33 -2.38
N VAL A 82 -12.63 2.03 -2.34
CA VAL A 82 -13.08 1.32 -1.12
C VAL A 82 -12.00 1.36 -0.03
N ILE A 83 -10.73 1.24 -0.41
CA ILE A 83 -9.60 1.31 0.52
C ILE A 83 -9.35 2.74 0.97
N ILE A 84 -9.45 3.71 0.07
CA ILE A 84 -9.29 5.14 0.39
C ILE A 84 -10.36 5.59 1.39
N ASP A 85 -11.60 5.13 1.21
CA ASP A 85 -12.72 5.46 2.11
C ASP A 85 -12.65 4.66 3.43
N CYS A 86 -11.75 3.68 3.56
CA CYS A 86 -11.57 2.87 4.77
C CYS A 86 -10.65 3.59 5.78
N HIS A 87 -11.19 3.96 6.94
CA HIS A 87 -10.38 4.46 8.05
C HIS A 87 -9.69 3.28 8.75
N VAL A 88 -8.36 3.28 8.77
CA VAL A 88 -7.57 2.30 9.51
C VAL A 88 -6.73 3.03 10.55
N GLU A 89 -7.15 2.98 11.82
CA GLU A 89 -6.36 3.48 12.95
C GLU A 89 -5.54 2.33 13.56
N TYR A 90 -4.21 2.45 13.55
CA TYR A 90 -3.30 1.60 14.33
C TYR A 90 -2.63 2.44 15.41
N GLN A 91 -2.58 1.92 16.64
CA GLN A 91 -2.36 2.63 17.91
C GLN A 91 -1.08 3.50 18.05
N SER A 92 -0.23 3.66 17.03
CA SER A 92 0.90 4.60 17.05
C SER A 92 1.31 5.09 15.65
N PHE A 93 0.45 4.98 14.64
CA PHE A 93 0.83 5.17 13.24
C PHE A 93 -0.17 6.07 12.50
N SER A 94 0.32 7.15 11.89
CA SER A 94 -0.51 8.03 11.06
C SER A 94 -0.51 7.51 9.63
N LEU A 95 -1.67 7.04 9.17
CA LEU A 95 -1.91 6.62 7.78
C LEU A 95 -2.49 7.80 7.00
N ILE A 96 -1.78 8.28 5.98
CA ILE A 96 -2.33 9.24 5.02
C ILE A 96 -2.55 8.50 3.71
N LEU A 97 -3.81 8.27 3.36
CA LEU A 97 -4.22 7.76 2.04
C LEU A 97 -4.32 8.94 1.07
N LEU A 98 -3.57 8.88 -0.02
CA LEU A 98 -3.55 9.89 -1.08
C LEU A 98 -4.16 9.33 -2.37
N LEU A 99 -4.94 10.17 -3.06
CA LEU A 99 -5.48 9.96 -4.41
C LEU A 99 -4.45 10.32 -5.49
#